data_AF-A0A843CDJ6-F1
#
_entry.id   AF-A0A843CDJ6-F1
#
_cell.length_a   1.000
_cell.length_b   1.000
_cell.length_c   1.000
_cell.angle_alpha   90.00
_cell.angle_beta   90.00
_cell.angle_gamma   90.00
#
_symmetry.space_group_name_H-M   'P 1'
#
loop_
_entity.id
_entity.type
_entity.pdbx_description
1 polymer ?
#
loop_
_entity_poly.entity_id
_entity_poly.type
_entity_poly.pdbx_seq_one_letter_code
_entity_poly.pdbx_strand_id
1 'polypeptide(L)'
;MAVSDWYLWKLYKERYWLTYEDTYVIPYENDLYIAVPIVSYSVKHRGLVLYTVPRWGGIALIDSAGNIQFLKPSEALENPVLKEQKLFPEELTRYYVNSFRYKQGIVNKWFYHVEQLEIAEVPGQYNEQPFLINTDLGMKWIITCEPYGEAHGIFKIYVIDARTGAMQSFTQSKQAALVGPVKATDYLRKANPIVDWSRFILVEPIPVILNNTFYWHVRVIPDDASGISYNAMVDALTTDVTELKTEKELRDYLTGEPITDIAPEFKEGAAIVIIIQEDGIEKNRIEVYPNQTFVVIPMGEGEKGNSTN
;
A
#
# COMPACT_ATOMS: atom_id res chain seq x y z
N MET A 1 -21.31 14.77 16.61
CA MET A 1 -21.73 13.38 16.92
C MET A 1 -20.64 12.48 16.33
N ALA A 2 -19.68 12.09 17.16
CA ALA A 2 -18.51 11.34 16.71
C ALA A 2 -18.88 9.87 16.56
N VAL A 3 -18.48 9.22 15.47
CA VAL A 3 -18.54 7.75 15.36
C VAL A 3 -17.42 7.20 16.24
N SER A 4 -17.69 7.11 17.55
CA SER A 4 -16.82 6.49 18.56
C SER A 4 -17.07 4.99 18.70
N ASP A 5 -17.93 4.42 17.85
CA ASP A 5 -18.32 3.03 17.93
C ASP A 5 -17.35 2.23 17.05
N TRP A 6 -16.45 1.49 17.70
CA TRP A 6 -15.41 0.66 17.06
C TRP A 6 -16.08 -0.28 16.04
N TYR A 7 -16.13 0.09 14.75
CA TYR A 7 -16.85 -0.66 13.71
C TYR A 7 -16.40 -2.13 13.68
N LEU A 8 -15.11 -2.40 13.89
CA LEU A 8 -14.60 -3.77 14.00
C LEU A 8 -15.24 -4.54 15.16
N TRP A 9 -15.62 -3.93 16.28
CA TRP A 9 -16.30 -4.63 17.37
C TRP A 9 -17.67 -5.17 16.93
N LYS A 10 -18.40 -4.40 16.10
CA LYS A 10 -19.64 -4.89 15.48
C LYS A 10 -19.35 -6.06 14.53
N LEU A 11 -18.30 -5.94 13.72
CA LEU A 11 -17.86 -7.01 12.82
C LEU A 11 -17.45 -8.29 13.58
N TYR A 12 -16.65 -8.17 14.63
CA TYR A 12 -16.20 -9.29 15.47
C TYR A 12 -17.33 -9.92 16.27
N LYS A 13 -18.34 -9.16 16.69
CA LYS A 13 -19.55 -9.69 17.34
C LYS A 13 -20.33 -10.64 16.42
N GLU A 14 -20.43 -10.30 15.13
CA GLU A 14 -21.12 -11.15 14.16
C GLU A 14 -20.25 -12.30 13.65
N ARG A 15 -18.97 -12.02 13.36
CA ARG A 15 -18.03 -13.01 12.84
C ARG A 15 -16.64 -12.83 13.46
N TYR A 16 -16.47 -13.48 14.61
CA TYR A 16 -15.26 -13.38 15.44
C TYR A 16 -13.99 -13.99 14.83
N TRP A 17 -14.12 -15.09 14.08
CA TRP A 17 -12.98 -15.89 13.57
C TRP A 17 -12.39 -15.40 12.24
N LEU A 18 -12.70 -14.15 11.88
CA LEU A 18 -12.23 -13.52 10.66
C LEU A 18 -11.22 -12.43 11.01
N THR A 19 -10.32 -12.15 10.09
CA THR A 19 -9.44 -10.98 10.17
C THR A 19 -9.98 -9.91 9.23
N TYR A 20 -10.06 -8.69 9.74
CA TYR A 20 -10.53 -7.51 9.02
C TYR A 20 -9.32 -6.62 8.76
N GLU A 21 -9.07 -6.31 7.49
CA GLU A 21 -8.00 -5.38 7.12
C GLU A 21 -8.50 -3.93 7.11
N ASP A 22 -7.59 -3.01 6.81
CA ASP A 22 -7.89 -1.58 6.80
C ASP A 22 -9.03 -1.22 5.85
N THR A 23 -9.87 -0.33 6.35
CA THR A 23 -11.06 0.12 5.65
C THR A 23 -10.74 1.17 4.62
N TYR A 24 -11.60 1.25 3.60
CA TYR A 24 -11.63 2.38 2.70
C TYR A 24 -13.07 2.82 2.46
N VAL A 25 -13.23 4.10 2.16
CA VAL A 25 -14.53 4.74 2.00
C VAL A 25 -14.86 4.88 0.53
N ILE A 26 -16.10 4.56 0.17
CA ILE A 26 -16.60 4.58 -1.20
C ILE A 26 -17.81 5.51 -1.25
N PRO A 27 -17.67 6.69 -1.87
CA PRO A 27 -18.83 7.47 -2.27
C PRO A 27 -19.50 6.77 -3.45
N TYR A 28 -20.78 6.45 -3.34
CA TYR A 28 -21.56 5.85 -4.41
C TYR A 28 -22.96 6.46 -4.45
N GLU A 29 -23.32 7.01 -5.61
CA GLU A 29 -24.54 7.82 -5.77
C GLU A 29 -24.61 8.96 -4.74
N ASN A 30 -25.61 8.96 -3.87
CA ASN A 30 -25.80 9.95 -2.81
C ASN A 30 -25.53 9.37 -1.41
N ASP A 31 -24.79 8.27 -1.32
CA ASP A 31 -24.53 7.55 -0.08
C ASP A 31 -23.01 7.29 0.12
N LEU A 32 -22.63 6.99 1.35
CA LEU A 32 -21.27 6.70 1.78
C LEU A 32 -21.19 5.26 2.31
N TYR A 33 -20.30 4.48 1.72
CA TYR A 33 -20.03 3.12 2.16
C TYR A 33 -18.64 3.00 2.77
N ILE A 34 -18.50 2.16 3.79
CA ILE A 34 -17.22 1.70 4.30
C ILE A 34 -17.05 0.25 3.89
N ALA A 35 -16.00 -0.05 3.13
CA ALA A 35 -15.65 -1.41 2.75
C ALA A 35 -14.48 -1.90 3.59
N VAL A 36 -14.62 -3.11 4.13
CA VAL A 36 -13.63 -3.76 4.98
C VAL A 36 -13.24 -5.11 4.35
N PRO A 37 -12.02 -5.26 3.81
CA PRO A 37 -11.56 -6.54 3.31
C PRO A 37 -11.47 -7.60 4.40
N ILE A 38 -11.88 -8.83 4.06
CA ILE A 38 -11.95 -9.93 5.00
C ILE A 38 -10.96 -11.02 4.59
N VAL A 39 -10.16 -11.47 5.55
CA VAL A 39 -9.39 -12.72 5.47
C VAL A 39 -10.10 -13.79 6.31
N SER A 40 -10.37 -14.92 5.69
CA SER A 40 -10.94 -16.10 6.35
C SER A 40 -9.93 -17.25 6.36
N TYR A 41 -10.15 -18.23 7.22
CA TYR A 41 -9.19 -19.30 7.45
C TYR A 41 -9.79 -20.66 7.07
N SER A 42 -9.08 -21.40 6.21
CA SER A 42 -9.40 -22.81 5.94
C SER A 42 -8.61 -23.71 6.87
N VAL A 43 -9.31 -24.49 7.69
CA VAL A 43 -8.66 -25.51 8.54
C VAL A 43 -8.15 -26.64 7.67
N LYS A 44 -6.90 -27.01 7.87
CA LYS A 44 -6.19 -28.10 7.23
C LYS A 44 -5.54 -28.98 8.30
N HIS A 45 -5.17 -30.19 7.92
CA HIS A 45 -4.47 -31.11 8.81
C HIS A 45 -3.33 -31.81 8.08
N ARG A 46 -2.28 -32.14 8.82
CA ARG A 46 -1.20 -33.02 8.35
C ARG A 46 -0.88 -33.99 9.48
N GLY A 47 -1.37 -35.22 9.35
CA GLY A 47 -1.39 -36.17 10.47
C GLY A 47 -2.22 -35.62 11.63
N LEU A 48 -1.63 -35.54 12.83
CA LEU A 48 -2.25 -35.00 14.04
C LEU A 48 -2.14 -33.47 14.17
N VAL A 49 -1.42 -32.79 13.28
CA VAL A 49 -1.22 -31.35 13.34
C VAL A 49 -2.33 -30.65 12.56
N LEU A 50 -3.15 -29.86 13.26
CA LEU A 50 -4.10 -28.92 12.65
C LEU A 50 -3.40 -27.58 12.39
N TYR A 51 -3.71 -26.98 11.24
CA TYR A 51 -3.22 -25.64 10.88
C TYR A 51 -4.26 -24.93 10.02
N THR A 52 -4.18 -23.60 9.98
CA THR A 52 -5.07 -22.77 9.16
C THR A 52 -4.33 -22.16 7.99
N VAL A 53 -5.02 -22.02 6.86
CA VAL A 53 -4.52 -21.33 5.67
C VAL A 53 -5.41 -20.11 5.42
N PRO A 54 -4.85 -18.88 5.43
CA PRO A 54 -5.63 -17.69 5.14
C PRO A 54 -6.03 -17.65 3.66
N ARG A 55 -7.24 -17.18 3.41
CA ARG A 55 -7.83 -16.99 2.08
C ARG A 55 -8.68 -15.74 2.07
N TRP A 56 -8.91 -15.19 0.89
CA TRP A 56 -9.83 -14.09 0.74
C TRP A 56 -11.24 -14.53 1.16
N GLY A 57 -11.75 -13.88 2.21
CA GLY A 57 -13.05 -14.15 2.82
C GLY A 57 -14.19 -13.31 2.26
N GLY A 58 -13.88 -12.26 1.48
CA GLY A 58 -14.84 -11.33 0.92
C GLY A 58 -14.67 -9.90 1.45
N ILE A 59 -15.77 -9.15 1.54
CA ILE A 59 -15.83 -7.76 2.02
C ILE A 59 -16.99 -7.62 3.01
N ALA A 60 -16.78 -6.94 4.14
CA ALA A 60 -17.89 -6.37 4.90
C ALA A 60 -18.14 -4.96 4.38
N LEU A 61 -19.33 -4.74 3.81
CA LEU A 61 -19.78 -3.45 3.31
C LEU A 61 -20.72 -2.83 4.34
N ILE A 62 -20.42 -1.62 4.78
CA ILE A 62 -21.19 -0.89 5.80
C ILE A 62 -21.79 0.35 5.13
N ASP A 63 -23.11 0.51 5.19
CA ASP A 63 -23.81 1.69 4.64
C ASP A 63 -23.83 2.87 5.63
N SER A 64 -24.36 4.04 5.21
CA SER A 64 -24.44 5.21 6.10
C SER A 64 -25.34 5.02 7.31
N ALA A 65 -26.28 4.09 7.25
CA ALA A 65 -27.16 3.73 8.37
C ALA A 65 -26.47 2.78 9.37
N GLY A 66 -25.27 2.29 9.04
CA GLY A 66 -24.50 1.36 9.85
C GLY A 66 -24.92 -0.10 9.70
N ASN A 67 -25.73 -0.44 8.68
CA ASN A 67 -26.05 -1.83 8.36
C ASN A 67 -24.83 -2.50 7.74
N ILE A 68 -24.55 -3.74 8.15
CA ILE A 68 -23.39 -4.50 7.70
C ILE A 68 -23.85 -5.60 6.75
N GLN A 69 -23.27 -5.63 5.56
CA GLN A 69 -23.44 -6.71 4.59
C GLN A 69 -22.11 -7.45 4.38
N PHE A 70 -22.07 -8.72 4.78
CA PHE A 70 -20.93 -9.61 4.53
C PHE A 70 -21.05 -10.25 3.14
N LEU A 71 -20.33 -9.69 2.18
CA LEU A 71 -20.26 -10.17 0.80
C LEU A 71 -19.15 -11.21 0.68
N LYS A 72 -19.45 -12.36 0.07
CA LYS A 72 -18.43 -13.32 -0.36
C LYS A 72 -17.61 -12.75 -1.53
N PRO A 73 -16.44 -13.33 -1.85
CA PRO A 73 -15.63 -12.93 -3.01
C PRO A 73 -16.41 -12.71 -4.32
N SER A 74 -17.27 -13.65 -4.71
CA SER A 74 -18.08 -13.54 -5.93
C SER A 74 -19.11 -12.41 -5.86
N GLU A 75 -19.78 -12.27 -4.70
CA GLU A 75 -20.79 -11.23 -4.47
C GLU A 75 -20.13 -9.84 -4.45
N ALA A 76 -18.92 -9.72 -3.89
CA ALA A 76 -18.16 -8.48 -3.87
C ALA A 76 -17.68 -8.06 -5.27
N LEU A 77 -17.32 -9.01 -6.13
CA LEU A 77 -16.92 -8.73 -7.51
C LEU A 77 -18.06 -8.19 -8.38
N GLU A 78 -19.28 -8.65 -8.12
CA GLU A 78 -20.50 -8.28 -8.85
C GLU A 78 -21.20 -7.05 -8.25
N ASN A 79 -20.84 -6.65 -7.03
CA ASN A 79 -21.49 -5.55 -6.34
C ASN A 79 -21.18 -4.20 -7.04
N PRO A 80 -22.22 -3.39 -7.36
CA PRO A 80 -22.05 -2.15 -8.11
C PRO A 80 -21.27 -1.07 -7.35
N VAL A 81 -21.42 -1.00 -6.03
CA VAL A 81 -20.66 -0.08 -5.15
C VAL A 81 -19.16 -0.40 -5.22
N LEU A 82 -18.82 -1.68 -5.35
CA LEU A 82 -17.46 -2.18 -5.30
C LEU A 82 -16.79 -2.30 -6.68
N LYS A 83 -17.43 -1.88 -7.78
CA LYS A 83 -17.01 -2.21 -9.16
C LYS A 83 -15.61 -1.72 -9.56
N GLU A 84 -15.14 -0.63 -8.98
CA GLU A 84 -13.83 -0.02 -9.31
C GLU A 84 -12.92 0.11 -8.08
N GLN A 85 -13.16 -0.74 -7.08
CA GLN A 85 -12.49 -0.71 -5.78
C GLN A 85 -11.53 -1.88 -5.58
N LYS A 86 -10.52 -1.72 -4.71
CA LYS A 86 -9.63 -2.81 -4.28
C LYS A 86 -10.43 -3.80 -3.42
N LEU A 87 -10.43 -5.08 -3.75
CA LEU A 87 -11.20 -6.10 -3.00
C LEU A 87 -10.32 -7.15 -2.36
N PHE A 88 -9.22 -7.48 -3.02
CA PHE A 88 -8.29 -8.49 -2.55
C PHE A 88 -7.41 -7.87 -1.44
N PRO A 89 -7.33 -8.52 -0.27
CA PRO A 89 -6.68 -7.95 0.89
C PRO A 89 -5.15 -7.74 0.71
N GLU A 90 -4.65 -6.64 1.23
CA GLU A 90 -3.26 -6.18 1.18
C GLU A 90 -2.33 -7.09 1.99
N GLU A 91 -2.66 -7.33 3.26
CA GLU A 91 -1.86 -8.21 4.13
C GLU A 91 -1.87 -9.64 3.59
N LEU A 92 -2.99 -10.10 3.03
CA LEU A 92 -3.06 -11.40 2.37
C LEU A 92 -2.12 -11.48 1.17
N THR A 93 -2.00 -10.41 0.39
CA THR A 93 -1.07 -10.33 -0.75
C THR A 93 0.37 -10.44 -0.26
N ARG A 94 0.74 -9.67 0.77
CA ARG A 94 2.06 -9.73 1.41
C ARG A 94 2.35 -11.11 1.99
N TYR A 95 1.38 -11.70 2.68
CA TYR A 95 1.48 -13.03 3.28
C TYR A 95 1.76 -14.11 2.22
N TYR A 96 1.03 -14.11 1.10
CA TYR A 96 1.25 -15.08 0.03
C TYR A 96 2.65 -14.96 -0.57
N VAL A 97 3.11 -13.76 -0.89
CA VAL A 97 4.46 -13.58 -1.44
C VAL A 97 5.54 -13.98 -0.42
N ASN A 98 5.41 -13.57 0.83
CA ASN A 98 6.35 -13.95 1.90
C ASN A 98 6.38 -15.47 2.13
N SER A 99 5.26 -16.18 1.93
CA SER A 99 5.19 -17.65 2.07
C SER A 99 6.08 -18.39 1.07
N PHE A 100 6.38 -17.81 -0.10
CA PHE A 100 7.25 -18.43 -1.10
C PHE A 100 8.70 -18.61 -0.66
N ARG A 101 9.12 -17.96 0.44
CA ARG A 101 10.39 -18.25 1.13
C ARG A 101 10.53 -19.71 1.56
N TYR A 102 9.40 -20.36 1.79
CA TYR A 102 9.33 -21.76 2.18
C TYR A 102 9.19 -22.72 0.99
N LYS A 103 9.29 -22.25 -0.26
CA LYS A 103 9.13 -23.09 -1.47
C LYS A 103 10.08 -24.30 -1.48
N GLN A 104 11.32 -24.11 -1.01
CA GLN A 104 12.32 -25.17 -0.89
C GLN A 104 12.31 -25.87 0.50
N GLY A 105 11.25 -25.67 1.28
CA GLY A 105 11.06 -26.26 2.61
C GLY A 105 11.61 -25.43 3.76
N ILE A 106 11.24 -25.83 4.98
CA ILE A 106 11.61 -25.14 6.23
C ILE A 106 13.12 -25.19 6.44
N VAL A 107 13.77 -26.34 6.23
CA VAL A 107 15.23 -26.44 6.41
C VAL A 107 15.97 -25.48 5.47
N ASN A 108 15.50 -25.30 4.24
CA ASN A 108 16.07 -24.32 3.33
C ASN A 108 15.92 -22.89 3.88
N LYS A 109 14.70 -22.50 4.28
CA LYS A 109 14.43 -21.15 4.81
C LYS A 109 15.31 -20.76 6.00
N TRP A 110 15.69 -21.73 6.84
CA TRP A 110 16.40 -21.47 8.08
C TRP A 110 17.92 -21.63 7.99
N PHE A 111 18.44 -22.40 7.02
CA PHE A 111 19.86 -22.76 6.98
C PHE A 111 20.53 -22.58 5.60
N TYR A 112 19.89 -23.01 4.52
CA TYR A 112 20.54 -23.07 3.21
C TYR A 112 20.24 -21.88 2.30
N HIS A 113 19.06 -21.28 2.47
CA HIS A 113 18.60 -20.08 1.76
C HIS A 113 18.67 -20.16 0.21
N VAL A 114 18.60 -21.36 -0.36
CA VAL A 114 18.64 -21.57 -1.82
C VAL A 114 17.40 -20.98 -2.46
N GLU A 115 17.59 -20.08 -3.43
CA GLU A 115 16.53 -19.36 -4.15
C GLU A 115 15.50 -18.69 -3.23
N GLN A 116 15.90 -18.35 -2.01
CA GLN A 116 15.05 -17.67 -1.07
C GLN A 116 14.92 -16.21 -1.49
N LEU A 117 13.68 -15.72 -1.51
CA LEU A 117 13.38 -14.31 -1.73
C LEU A 117 13.21 -13.58 -0.41
N GLU A 118 13.32 -12.25 -0.43
CA GLU A 118 12.90 -11.36 0.64
C GLU A 118 12.15 -10.18 0.03
N ILE A 119 11.09 -9.72 0.69
CA ILE A 119 10.38 -8.51 0.26
C ILE A 119 11.32 -7.33 0.50
N ALA A 120 11.55 -6.53 -0.53
CA ALA A 120 12.59 -5.52 -0.52
C ALA A 120 12.10 -4.24 0.15
N GLU A 121 12.32 -4.10 1.45
CA GLU A 121 11.79 -2.98 2.23
C GLU A 121 12.80 -1.86 2.38
N VAL A 122 12.37 -0.63 2.17
CA VAL A 122 13.19 0.54 2.52
C VAL A 122 13.06 0.77 4.03
N PRO A 123 14.18 0.74 4.78
CA PRO A 123 14.12 0.98 6.22
C PRO A 123 13.56 2.37 6.54
N GLY A 124 12.65 2.43 7.52
CA GLY A 124 12.10 3.70 8.01
C GLY A 124 10.99 4.30 7.14
N GLN A 125 10.52 3.62 6.10
CA GLN A 125 9.29 4.02 5.42
C GLN A 125 8.06 3.62 6.23
N TYR A 126 7.03 4.48 6.23
CA TYR A 126 5.77 4.21 6.93
C TYR A 126 4.78 3.35 6.12
N ASN A 127 5.00 3.21 4.81
CA ASN A 127 4.15 2.42 3.91
C ASN A 127 4.96 1.26 3.30
N GLU A 128 4.73 0.05 3.80
CA GLU A 128 5.40 -1.16 3.34
C GLU A 128 4.78 -1.70 2.04
N GLN A 129 5.49 -2.59 1.35
CA GLN A 129 4.93 -3.28 0.18
C GLN A 129 3.86 -4.31 0.62
N PRO A 130 2.77 -4.50 -0.15
CA PRO A 130 2.59 -4.16 -1.56
C PRO A 130 2.19 -2.71 -1.84
N PHE A 131 2.63 -2.19 -2.98
CA PHE A 131 2.12 -0.91 -3.49
C PHE A 131 0.90 -1.13 -4.37
N LEU A 132 -0.17 -0.36 -4.12
CA LEU A 132 -1.35 -0.33 -5.00
C LEU A 132 -1.07 0.58 -6.19
N ILE A 133 -1.13 0.02 -7.40
CA ILE A 133 -0.96 0.76 -8.64
C ILE A 133 -2.22 0.60 -9.48
N ASN A 134 -2.78 1.72 -9.94
CA ASN A 134 -3.85 1.68 -10.92
C ASN A 134 -3.24 1.60 -12.33
N THR A 135 -3.65 0.61 -13.11
CA THR A 135 -3.15 0.36 -14.48
C THR A 135 -4.33 0.29 -15.45
N ASP A 136 -4.07 0.37 -16.75
CA ASP A 136 -5.11 0.19 -17.78
C ASP A 136 -5.77 -1.21 -17.72
N LEU A 137 -5.09 -2.18 -17.10
CA LEU A 137 -5.60 -3.53 -16.85
C LEU A 137 -6.29 -3.65 -15.47
N GLY A 138 -6.57 -2.53 -14.82
CA GLY A 138 -7.15 -2.42 -13.48
C GLY A 138 -6.11 -2.32 -12.37
N MET A 139 -6.57 -2.19 -11.13
CA MET A 139 -5.70 -2.06 -9.95
C MET A 139 -4.90 -3.34 -9.69
N LYS A 140 -3.63 -3.15 -9.34
CA LYS A 140 -2.67 -4.21 -9.05
C LYS A 140 -1.93 -3.91 -7.75
N TRP A 141 -1.76 -4.94 -6.93
CA TRP A 141 -0.77 -4.97 -5.86
C TRP A 141 0.56 -5.40 -6.44
N ILE A 142 1.59 -4.58 -6.26
CA ILE A 142 2.94 -4.89 -6.72
C ILE A 142 3.83 -5.15 -5.52
N ILE A 143 4.53 -6.28 -5.53
CA ILE A 143 5.57 -6.62 -4.55
C ILE A 143 6.87 -6.90 -5.30
N THR A 144 7.93 -6.26 -4.88
CA THR A 144 9.28 -6.48 -5.37
C THR A 144 10.11 -7.21 -4.32
N CYS A 145 10.91 -8.16 -4.80
CA CYS A 145 11.70 -9.04 -3.95
C CYS A 145 13.16 -9.07 -4.39
N GLU A 146 14.04 -9.14 -3.40
CA GLU A 146 15.48 -9.36 -3.54
C GLU A 146 15.82 -10.81 -3.17
N PRO A 147 16.97 -11.37 -3.61
CA PRO A 147 17.44 -12.65 -3.10
C PRO A 147 17.90 -12.49 -1.65
N TYR A 148 17.67 -13.53 -0.83
CA TYR A 148 18.13 -13.56 0.56
C TYR A 148 19.63 -13.29 0.67
N GLY A 149 20.01 -12.34 1.52
CA GLY A 149 21.41 -12.02 1.82
C GLY A 149 22.21 -11.39 0.67
N GLU A 150 21.62 -11.19 -0.50
CA GLU A 150 22.26 -10.55 -1.65
C GLU A 150 21.89 -9.06 -1.72
N ALA A 151 22.88 -8.24 -2.05
CA ALA A 151 22.78 -6.79 -1.96
C ALA A 151 21.97 -6.18 -3.12
N HIS A 152 20.67 -6.00 -2.90
CA HIS A 152 19.87 -4.92 -3.46
C HIS A 152 19.68 -4.92 -4.98
N GLY A 153 19.53 -6.10 -5.57
CA GLY A 153 19.12 -6.28 -6.97
C GLY A 153 17.78 -7.01 -7.03
N ILE A 154 16.89 -6.60 -7.92
CA ILE A 154 15.57 -7.20 -8.08
C ILE A 154 15.73 -8.64 -8.56
N PHE A 155 15.20 -9.56 -7.77
CA PHE A 155 15.10 -10.96 -8.11
C PHE A 155 13.77 -11.28 -8.78
N LYS A 156 12.67 -10.83 -8.17
CA LYS A 156 11.31 -11.09 -8.63
C LYS A 156 10.39 -9.91 -8.40
N ILE A 157 9.48 -9.70 -9.33
CA ILE A 157 8.36 -8.77 -9.19
C ILE A 157 7.08 -9.60 -9.26
N TYR A 158 6.24 -9.49 -8.24
CA TYR A 158 4.90 -10.06 -8.22
C TYR A 158 3.88 -8.98 -8.55
N VAL A 159 3.00 -9.30 -9.48
CA VAL A 159 1.87 -8.47 -9.89
C VAL A 159 0.60 -9.24 -9.53
N ILE A 160 -0.16 -8.74 -8.57
CA ILE A 160 -1.37 -9.39 -8.07
C ILE A 160 -2.56 -8.50 -8.42
N ASP A 161 -3.59 -9.08 -9.01
CA ASP A 161 -4.84 -8.37 -9.25
C ASP A 161 -5.51 -7.97 -7.94
N ALA A 162 -5.69 -6.66 -7.71
CA ALA A 162 -6.20 -6.14 -6.45
C ALA A 162 -7.70 -6.38 -6.25
N ARG A 163 -8.42 -6.97 -7.22
CA ARG A 163 -9.83 -7.37 -7.08
C ARG A 163 -9.99 -8.86 -6.84
N THR A 164 -9.16 -9.68 -7.50
CA THR A 164 -9.34 -11.14 -7.56
C THR A 164 -8.25 -11.92 -6.82
N GLY A 165 -7.08 -11.32 -6.58
CA GLY A 165 -5.91 -12.01 -6.05
C GLY A 165 -5.16 -12.85 -7.08
N ALA A 166 -5.52 -12.78 -8.36
CA ALA A 166 -4.80 -13.48 -9.43
C ALA A 166 -3.36 -12.96 -9.52
N MET A 167 -2.38 -13.85 -9.37
CA MET A 167 -0.98 -13.50 -9.23
C MET A 167 -0.16 -13.92 -10.45
N GLN A 168 0.69 -13.01 -10.91
CA GLN A 168 1.75 -13.25 -11.90
C GLN A 168 3.10 -12.87 -11.28
N SER A 169 4.17 -13.48 -11.78
CA SER A 169 5.52 -13.18 -11.33
C SER A 169 6.49 -13.06 -12.50
N PHE A 170 7.37 -12.08 -12.43
CA PHE A 170 8.42 -11.83 -13.40
C PHE A 170 9.76 -12.03 -12.68
N THR A 171 10.54 -13.01 -13.16
CA THR A 171 11.86 -13.30 -12.59
C THR A 171 12.91 -12.65 -13.48
N GLN A 172 13.79 -11.85 -12.88
CA GLN A 172 14.91 -11.26 -13.61
C GLN A 172 16.04 -12.27 -13.80
N SER A 173 16.72 -12.19 -14.94
CA SER A 173 17.92 -13.00 -15.17
C SER A 173 19.09 -12.41 -14.36
N LYS A 174 19.98 -13.25 -13.83
CA LYS A 174 21.14 -12.81 -13.02
C LYS A 174 22.08 -11.82 -13.74
N GLN A 175 22.02 -11.74 -15.07
CA GLN A 175 22.88 -10.90 -15.91
C GLN A 175 22.30 -9.51 -16.16
N ALA A 176 21.01 -9.30 -15.83
CA ALA A 176 20.30 -8.03 -15.99
C ALA A 176 19.74 -7.55 -14.63
N ALA A 177 20.54 -7.68 -13.57
CA ALA A 177 20.11 -7.36 -12.21
C ALA A 177 19.82 -5.86 -12.08
N LEU A 178 18.55 -5.50 -12.23
CA LEU A 178 18.04 -4.17 -11.96
C LEU A 178 18.22 -3.85 -10.48
N VAL A 179 18.57 -2.61 -10.18
CA VAL A 179 18.71 -2.11 -8.82
C VAL A 179 17.38 -2.24 -8.07
N GLY A 180 17.44 -2.77 -6.86
CA GLY A 180 16.31 -2.89 -5.95
C GLY A 180 15.94 -1.57 -5.26
N PRO A 181 14.80 -1.51 -4.57
CA PRO A 181 14.27 -0.28 -4.00
C PRO A 181 15.22 0.35 -2.96
N VAL A 182 15.91 -0.46 -2.15
CA VAL A 182 16.84 0.04 -1.12
C VAL A 182 18.00 0.78 -1.77
N LYS A 183 18.70 0.14 -2.72
CA LYS A 183 19.80 0.80 -3.44
C LYS A 183 19.32 2.00 -4.25
N ALA A 184 18.12 1.97 -4.82
CA ALA A 184 17.56 3.12 -5.52
C ALA A 184 17.47 4.34 -4.59
N THR A 185 17.02 4.16 -3.35
CA THR A 185 17.02 5.24 -2.35
C THR A 185 18.43 5.70 -1.96
N ASP A 186 19.42 4.80 -1.92
CA ASP A 186 20.81 5.16 -1.65
C ASP A 186 21.43 5.98 -2.80
N TYR A 187 21.13 5.63 -4.06
CA TYR A 187 21.56 6.42 -5.21
C TYR A 187 20.91 7.80 -5.23
N LEU A 188 19.63 7.90 -4.85
CA LEU A 188 18.96 9.18 -4.68
C LEU A 188 19.63 10.04 -3.59
N ARG A 189 19.96 9.46 -2.42
CA ARG A 189 20.72 10.16 -1.38
C ARG A 189 22.07 10.66 -1.89
N LYS A 190 22.78 9.81 -2.64
CA LYS A 190 24.09 10.12 -3.20
C LYS A 190 24.03 11.22 -4.27
N ALA A 191 22.99 11.23 -5.10
CA ALA A 191 22.77 12.27 -6.11
C ALA A 191 22.44 13.63 -5.49
N ASN A 192 21.93 13.62 -4.25
CA ASN A 192 21.47 14.80 -3.53
C ASN A 192 22.24 15.03 -2.20
N PRO A 193 23.56 15.32 -2.25
CA PRO A 193 24.38 15.46 -1.04
C PRO A 193 24.12 16.75 -0.24
N ILE A 194 23.39 17.71 -0.82
CA ILE A 194 23.05 18.99 -0.18
C ILE A 194 21.81 18.84 0.73
N VAL A 195 20.99 17.80 0.50
CA VAL A 195 19.81 17.52 1.33
C VAL A 195 20.24 17.02 2.70
N ASP A 196 19.66 17.60 3.75
CA ASP A 196 19.85 17.13 5.12
C ASP A 196 18.99 15.89 5.38
N TRP A 197 19.53 14.71 5.05
CA TRP A 197 18.85 13.42 5.23
C TRP A 197 18.54 13.05 6.68
N SER A 198 18.97 13.85 7.66
CA SER A 198 18.50 13.68 9.05
C SER A 198 17.08 14.23 9.27
N ARG A 199 16.60 15.07 8.37
CA ARG A 199 15.28 15.74 8.42
C ARG A 199 14.33 15.31 7.30
N PHE A 200 14.80 14.45 6.40
CA PHE A 200 14.02 13.95 5.27
C PHE A 200 14.14 12.44 5.20
N ILE A 201 13.02 11.79 4.90
CA ILE A 201 12.94 10.35 4.67
C ILE A 201 12.50 10.07 3.24
N LEU A 202 12.96 8.94 2.72
CA LEU A 202 12.59 8.44 1.41
C LEU A 202 11.54 7.36 1.62
N VAL A 203 10.39 7.53 1.00
CA VAL A 203 9.25 6.63 1.19
C VAL A 203 8.72 6.15 -0.15
N GLU A 204 8.12 4.97 -0.11
CA GLU A 204 7.34 4.41 -1.22
C GLU A 204 8.10 4.41 -2.55
N PRO A 205 9.23 3.67 -2.68
CA PRO A 205 9.85 3.45 -3.98
C PRO A 205 8.92 2.59 -4.85
N ILE A 206 8.01 3.25 -5.57
CA ILE A 206 7.01 2.59 -6.39
C ILE A 206 7.68 2.14 -7.71
N PRO A 207 7.52 0.87 -8.11
CA PRO A 207 7.99 0.38 -9.40
C PRO A 207 7.17 0.98 -10.54
N VAL A 208 7.83 1.67 -11.48
CA VAL A 208 7.20 2.29 -12.66
C VAL A 208 7.93 1.86 -13.94
N ILE A 209 7.20 1.50 -14.99
CA ILE A 209 7.78 1.20 -16.31
C ILE A 209 7.36 2.31 -17.28
N LEU A 210 8.33 3.02 -17.84
CA LEU A 210 8.12 4.07 -18.85
C LEU A 210 8.99 3.79 -20.06
N ASN A 211 8.40 3.80 -21.26
CA ASN A 211 9.13 3.59 -22.51
C ASN A 211 10.06 2.36 -22.49
N ASN A 212 9.58 1.27 -21.88
CA ASN A 212 10.30 0.01 -21.73
C ASN A 212 11.52 0.06 -20.78
N THR A 213 11.68 1.15 -20.03
CA THR A 213 12.67 1.33 -18.97
C THR A 213 12.00 1.23 -17.60
N PHE A 214 12.68 0.59 -16.65
CA PHE A 214 12.17 0.39 -15.31
C PHE A 214 12.77 1.43 -14.35
N TYR A 215 11.90 2.15 -13.65
CA TYR A 215 12.23 3.20 -12.70
C TYR A 215 11.66 2.90 -11.32
N TRP A 216 12.34 3.43 -10.31
CA TRP A 216 11.78 3.62 -8.98
C TRP A 216 11.33 5.05 -8.83
N HIS A 217 10.02 5.25 -8.69
CA HIS A 217 9.43 6.52 -8.28
C HIS A 217 9.51 6.62 -6.76
N VAL A 218 10.38 7.48 -6.25
CA VAL A 218 10.60 7.67 -4.81
C VAL A 218 10.07 9.03 -4.39
N ARG A 219 9.41 9.10 -3.24
CA ARG A 219 8.98 10.36 -2.63
C ARG A 219 9.94 10.77 -1.53
N VAL A 220 10.34 12.04 -1.54
CA VAL A 220 11.12 12.64 -0.46
C VAL A 220 10.21 13.51 0.36
N ILE A 221 10.04 13.15 1.63
CA ILE A 221 9.15 13.85 2.56
C ILE A 221 9.96 14.30 3.80
N PRO A 222 9.58 15.38 4.47
CA PRO A 222 10.14 15.71 5.78
C PRO A 222 9.85 14.58 6.78
N ASP A 223 10.68 14.44 7.80
CA ASP A 223 10.54 13.44 8.87
C ASP A 223 9.23 13.56 9.68
N ASP A 224 8.65 14.76 9.74
CA ASP A 224 7.33 15.03 10.32
C ASP A 224 6.14 14.69 9.40
N ALA A 225 6.41 14.20 8.17
CA ALA A 225 5.43 13.86 7.16
C ALA A 225 4.47 15.01 6.77
N SER A 226 4.88 16.27 6.94
CA SER A 226 4.05 17.46 6.63
C SER A 226 3.69 17.64 5.15
N GLY A 227 4.34 16.91 4.24
CA GLY A 227 4.03 16.93 2.81
C GLY A 227 5.10 16.27 1.95
N ILE A 228 4.93 16.33 0.63
CA ILE A 228 5.94 15.86 -0.33
C ILE A 228 6.84 17.04 -0.69
N SER A 229 8.13 16.93 -0.39
CA SER A 229 9.13 17.95 -0.74
C SER A 229 9.45 17.92 -2.24
N TYR A 230 9.71 16.72 -2.76
CA TYR A 230 9.86 16.45 -4.19
C TYR A 230 9.74 14.95 -4.47
N ASN A 231 9.53 14.62 -5.74
CA ASN A 231 9.56 13.25 -6.25
C ASN A 231 10.88 13.02 -6.98
N ALA A 232 11.31 11.78 -7.09
CA ALA A 232 12.46 11.42 -7.89
C ALA A 232 12.23 10.11 -8.63
N MET A 233 12.75 10.05 -9.86
CA MET A 233 12.77 8.85 -10.69
C MET A 233 14.19 8.32 -10.73
N VAL A 234 14.40 7.09 -10.28
CA VAL A 234 15.70 6.42 -10.30
C VAL A 234 15.66 5.31 -11.33
N ASP A 235 16.48 5.41 -12.38
CA ASP A 235 16.61 4.36 -13.39
C ASP A 235 17.20 3.10 -12.75
N ALA A 236 16.46 1.99 -12.80
CA ALA A 236 16.89 0.77 -12.13
C ALA A 236 18.06 0.07 -12.86
N LEU A 237 18.38 0.43 -14.09
CA LEU A 237 19.52 -0.10 -14.84
C LEU A 237 20.74 0.82 -14.73
N THR A 238 20.57 2.12 -15.02
CA THR A 238 21.70 3.07 -15.08
C THR A 238 22.00 3.74 -13.75
N THR A 239 21.05 3.72 -12.81
CA THR A 239 21.10 4.44 -11.52
C THR A 239 21.04 5.96 -11.62
N ASP A 240 20.72 6.48 -12.81
CA ASP A 240 20.50 7.91 -13.01
C ASP A 240 19.27 8.38 -12.24
N VAL A 241 19.38 9.58 -11.65
CA VAL A 241 18.35 10.17 -10.79
C VAL A 241 17.81 11.42 -11.46
N THR A 242 16.48 11.48 -11.64
CA THR A 242 15.77 12.67 -12.12
C THR A 242 14.87 13.19 -11.01
N GLU A 243 15.15 14.40 -10.51
CA GLU A 243 14.28 15.09 -9.55
C GLU A 243 13.10 15.77 -10.25
N LEU A 244 11.93 15.66 -9.63
CA LEU A 244 10.66 16.19 -10.10
C LEU A 244 10.02 16.95 -8.93
N LYS A 245 10.25 18.26 -8.90
CA LYS A 245 9.93 19.15 -7.77
C LYS A 245 8.48 19.61 -7.78
N THR A 246 7.82 19.53 -8.93
CA THR A 246 6.42 19.92 -9.08
C THR A 246 5.58 18.75 -9.58
N GLU A 247 4.29 18.78 -9.26
CA GLU A 247 3.33 17.81 -9.81
C GLU A 247 3.28 17.87 -11.34
N LYS A 248 3.43 19.07 -11.90
CA LYS A 248 3.52 19.31 -13.35
C LYS A 248 4.70 18.53 -13.95
N GLU A 249 5.91 18.72 -13.44
CA GLU A 249 7.10 17.96 -13.86
C GLU A 249 6.91 16.45 -13.76
N LEU A 250 6.30 15.97 -12.66
CA LEU A 250 6.00 14.55 -12.49
C LEU A 250 5.04 14.03 -13.58
N ARG A 251 3.95 14.77 -13.82
CA ARG A 251 2.95 14.40 -14.82
C ARG A 251 3.55 14.38 -16.23
N ASP A 252 4.36 15.38 -16.58
CA ASP A 252 5.00 15.45 -17.89
C ASP A 252 5.98 14.28 -18.09
N TYR A 253 6.76 13.97 -17.05
CA TYR A 253 7.69 12.84 -17.07
C TYR A 253 6.96 11.50 -17.28
N LEU A 254 5.82 11.31 -16.60
CA LEU A 254 5.01 10.09 -16.72
C LEU A 254 4.27 9.98 -18.05
N THR A 255 3.88 11.10 -18.68
CA THR A 255 3.04 11.14 -19.88
C THR A 255 3.81 11.34 -21.19
N GLY A 256 5.05 11.84 -21.14
CA GLY A 256 5.93 11.98 -22.29
C GLY A 256 5.64 13.15 -23.24
N GLU A 257 4.75 14.09 -22.88
CA GLU A 257 4.48 15.30 -23.67
C GLU A 257 5.09 16.57 -23.04
N PRO A 258 5.77 17.44 -23.83
CA PRO A 258 6.16 18.77 -23.38
C PRO A 258 4.98 19.75 -23.47
N ILE A 259 4.79 20.56 -22.43
CA ILE A 259 3.61 21.41 -22.22
C ILE A 259 3.56 22.65 -23.13
N THR A 260 2.38 22.93 -23.68
CA THR A 260 1.83 24.28 -23.82
C THR A 260 0.96 24.60 -22.61
N ASP A 261 1.23 25.74 -21.96
CA ASP A 261 0.69 26.10 -20.65
C ASP A 261 -0.83 25.90 -20.51
N ILE A 262 -1.21 25.20 -19.44
CA ILE A 262 -2.56 25.21 -18.90
C ILE A 262 -2.44 25.60 -17.43
N ALA A 263 -3.04 26.73 -17.07
CA ALA A 263 -3.21 27.16 -15.69
C ALA A 263 -4.12 26.15 -14.94
N PRO A 264 -3.93 25.95 -13.63
CA PRO A 264 -4.75 25.01 -12.88
C PRO A 264 -6.19 25.54 -12.77
N GLU A 265 -7.12 24.91 -13.49
CA GLU A 265 -8.53 24.88 -13.12
C GLU A 265 -8.73 23.78 -12.09
N PHE A 266 -9.12 24.16 -10.87
CA PHE A 266 -9.62 23.21 -9.88
C PHE A 266 -10.92 22.60 -10.41
N LYS A 267 -10.93 21.28 -10.60
CA LYS A 267 -12.16 20.52 -10.91
C LYS A 267 -12.91 20.18 -9.63
N GLU A 268 -14.20 20.48 -9.62
CA GLU A 268 -15.16 19.96 -8.65
C GLU A 268 -15.24 18.43 -8.69
N GLY A 269 -15.19 17.79 -7.51
CA GLY A 269 -15.52 16.38 -7.32
C GLY A 269 -14.48 15.56 -6.54
N ALA A 270 -14.89 15.05 -5.38
CA ALA A 270 -14.20 14.10 -4.48
C ALA A 270 -13.12 14.66 -3.53
N ALA A 271 -13.56 15.37 -2.48
CA ALA A 271 -12.85 15.45 -1.20
C ALA A 271 -13.85 15.11 -0.09
N ILE A 272 -13.64 14.00 0.63
CA ILE A 272 -14.32 13.80 1.92
C ILE A 272 -13.51 14.58 2.95
N VAL A 273 -14.18 15.50 3.63
CA VAL A 273 -13.60 16.23 4.77
C VAL A 273 -13.93 15.48 6.04
N ILE A 274 -12.94 14.82 6.64
CA ILE A 274 -13.10 14.27 7.99
C ILE A 274 -12.89 15.42 8.98
N ILE A 275 -13.98 15.86 9.62
CA ILE A 275 -13.95 16.88 10.67
C ILE A 275 -13.82 16.16 12.02
N ILE A 276 -12.66 16.28 12.64
CA ILE A 276 -12.45 15.81 14.02
C ILE A 276 -12.93 16.93 14.96
N GLN A 277 -14.05 16.70 15.63
CA GLN A 277 -14.62 17.63 16.61
C GLN A 277 -14.39 17.11 18.03
N GLU A 278 -13.79 17.95 18.88
CA GLU A 278 -13.72 17.77 20.32
C GLU A 278 -14.51 18.91 20.97
N ASP A 279 -15.48 18.59 21.82
CA ASP A 279 -16.41 19.56 22.44
C ASP A 279 -17.14 20.51 21.46
N GLY A 280 -17.35 20.06 20.22
CA GLY A 280 -18.04 20.84 19.17
C GLY A 280 -17.18 21.90 18.49
N ILE A 281 -15.86 21.92 18.73
CA ILE A 281 -14.90 22.83 18.09
C ILE A 281 -14.06 22.04 17.07
N GLU A 282 -13.95 22.56 15.84
CA GLU A 282 -13.10 21.99 14.77
C GLU A 282 -11.61 22.15 15.16
N LYS A 283 -10.90 21.02 15.30
CA LYS A 283 -9.46 21.01 15.64
C LYS A 283 -8.57 20.63 14.48
N ASN A 284 -9.04 19.77 13.58
CA ASN A 284 -8.25 19.28 12.47
C ASN A 284 -9.13 18.92 11.27
N ARG A 285 -8.57 19.09 10.08
CA ARG A 285 -9.21 18.86 8.78
C ARG A 285 -8.30 17.95 7.96
N ILE A 286 -8.82 16.78 7.59
CA ILE A 286 -8.09 15.84 6.73
C ILE A 286 -8.93 15.61 5.47
N GLU A 287 -8.32 15.87 4.31
CA GLU A 287 -8.89 15.60 3.00
C GLU A 287 -8.54 14.17 2.59
N VAL A 288 -9.56 13.34 2.36
CA VAL A 288 -9.38 11.94 1.96
C VAL A 288 -9.94 11.72 0.56
N TYR A 289 -9.12 11.13 -0.31
CA TYR A 289 -9.43 10.82 -1.71
C TYR A 289 -9.93 9.36 -1.85
N PRO A 290 -10.71 9.04 -2.91
CA PRO A 290 -11.13 7.66 -3.18
C PRO A 290 -9.93 6.70 -3.25
N ASN A 291 -10.08 5.48 -2.69
CA ASN A 291 -9.05 4.45 -2.55
C ASN A 291 -7.93 4.72 -1.53
N GLN A 292 -7.97 5.81 -0.76
CA GLN A 292 -7.02 6.02 0.33
C GLN A 292 -7.43 5.23 1.59
N THR A 293 -6.47 4.48 2.12
CA THR A 293 -6.59 3.84 3.43
C THR A 293 -6.33 4.89 4.52
N PHE A 294 -7.12 4.90 5.58
CA PHE A 294 -6.81 5.69 6.78
C PHE A 294 -7.03 4.86 8.04
N VAL A 295 -6.22 5.13 9.06
CA VAL A 295 -6.33 4.51 10.37
C VAL A 295 -6.88 5.54 11.35
N VAL A 296 -8.05 5.29 11.91
CA VAL A 296 -8.57 6.08 13.02
C VAL A 296 -7.93 5.55 14.29
N ILE A 297 -6.97 6.29 14.84
CA ILE A 297 -6.35 5.97 16.13
C ILE A 297 -7.20 6.63 17.22
N PRO A 298 -7.94 5.88 18.05
CA PRO A 298 -8.58 6.46 19.21
C PRO A 298 -7.49 6.96 20.17
N MET A 299 -7.50 8.25 20.52
CA MET A 299 -6.71 8.72 21.65
C MET A 299 -7.23 8.03 22.91
N GLY A 300 -6.44 7.12 23.46
CA GLY A 300 -6.71 6.55 24.77
C GLY A 300 -6.64 7.65 25.83
N GLU A 301 -7.59 7.66 26.76
CA GLU A 301 -7.48 8.46 27.97
C GLU A 301 -6.19 8.08 28.72
N GLY A 302 -5.20 8.97 28.70
CA GLY A 302 -4.14 9.01 29.69
C GLY A 302 -2.72 8.71 29.22
N GLU A 303 -2.08 9.70 28.59
CA GLU A 303 -0.79 10.15 29.11
C GLU A 303 -0.88 11.65 29.39
N LYS A 304 -1.21 11.99 30.64
CA LYS A 304 -0.88 13.31 31.17
C LYS A 304 0.64 13.41 31.14
N GLY A 305 1.16 14.10 30.13
CA GLY A 305 2.54 14.55 30.13
C GLY A 305 2.83 15.25 31.44
N ASN A 306 3.78 14.70 32.20
CA ASN A 306 4.41 15.40 33.30
C ASN A 306 5.19 16.58 32.69
N SER A 307 4.55 17.74 32.67
CA SER A 307 5.25 19.02 32.58
C SER A 307 5.73 19.39 33.97
N THR A 308 7.03 19.30 34.23
CA THR A 308 7.71 20.20 35.19
C THR A 308 9.21 20.24 34.89
N ASN A 309 9.64 21.43 34.45
CA ASN A 309 10.97 22.05 34.44
C ASN A 309 12.12 21.37 33.69
#